data_AF-A0A2E8SUC5-F1
#
_entry.id   AF-A0A2E8SUC5-F1
#
_cell.length_a   1.000
_cell.length_b   1.000
_cell.length_c   1.000
_cell.angle_alpha   90.00
_cell.angle_beta   90.00
_cell.angle_gamma   90.00
#
_symmetry.space_group_name_H-M   'P 1'
#
loop_
_entity.id
_entity.type
_entity.pdbx_description
1 polymer ?
#
loop_
_entity_poly.entity_id
_entity_poly.type
_entity_poly.pdbx_seq_one_letter_code
_entity_poly.pdbx_strand_id
1 'polypeptide(L)'
;MKWLASIFAVGLAGGLWAAEKIDLAKGREHWAFQPVNRPELPAVNAEDWPQNGIDHFILARLEKAGLQPAPKATPRNLRRRIHYALTGLPPSGENDNPNSLITKLLATPQYGERWAR
;
A
#
# COMPACT_ATOMS: atom_id res chain seq x y z
N MET A 1 -44.21 -53.62 29.03
CA MET A 1 -44.67 -53.26 30.39
C MET A 1 -43.80 -52.11 30.89
N LYS A 2 -44.47 -51.04 31.35
CA LYS A 2 -44.05 -50.05 32.35
C LYS A 2 -42.86 -49.11 32.04
N TRP A 3 -43.26 -47.83 31.93
CA TRP A 3 -42.49 -46.60 32.06
C TRP A 3 -41.76 -46.45 33.40
N LEU A 4 -40.71 -45.61 33.42
CA LEU A 4 -40.50 -44.42 34.28
C LEU A 4 -39.03 -43.93 34.12
N ALA A 5 -38.78 -42.88 33.35
CA ALA A 5 -38.60 -41.50 33.84
C ALA A 5 -37.46 -41.33 34.86
N SER A 6 -36.36 -40.74 34.41
CA SER A 6 -35.48 -39.94 35.26
C SER A 6 -35.04 -38.71 34.48
N ILE A 7 -35.47 -37.58 35.01
CA ILE A 7 -35.31 -36.23 34.52
C ILE A 7 -34.09 -35.60 35.23
N PHE A 8 -33.45 -34.63 34.55
CA PHE A 8 -32.52 -33.59 35.02
C PHE A 8 -31.03 -33.95 35.23
N ALA A 9 -30.21 -33.47 34.29
CA ALA A 9 -29.13 -32.53 34.59
C ALA A 9 -28.82 -31.67 33.35
N VAL A 10 -29.52 -30.53 33.23
CA VAL A 10 -29.04 -29.40 32.42
C VAL A 10 -27.89 -28.77 33.20
N GLY A 11 -26.66 -29.09 32.80
CA GLY A 11 -25.44 -28.51 33.34
C GLY A 11 -24.86 -27.47 32.40
N LEU A 12 -25.02 -26.21 32.77
CA LEU A 12 -24.31 -25.05 32.22
C LEU A 12 -22.78 -25.23 32.33
N ALA A 13 -22.09 -25.26 31.19
CA ALA A 13 -20.72 -24.79 31.02
C ALA A 13 -20.54 -24.52 29.52
N GLY A 14 -20.78 -23.31 29.00
CA GLY A 14 -20.10 -22.10 29.44
C GLY A 14 -18.66 -22.12 28.93
N GLY A 15 -18.45 -21.78 27.65
CA GLY A 15 -17.14 -21.34 27.13
C GLY A 15 -16.18 -22.42 26.65
N LEU A 16 -16.33 -22.85 25.39
CA LEU A 16 -15.21 -23.39 24.59
C LEU A 16 -14.85 -22.40 23.48
N TRP A 17 -14.67 -21.14 23.84
CA TRP A 17 -13.88 -20.21 23.05
C TRP A 17 -12.60 -20.05 23.84
N ALA A 18 -11.65 -20.96 23.64
CA ALA A 18 -10.29 -20.72 24.09
C ALA A 18 -9.84 -19.44 23.39
N ALA A 19 -9.75 -18.34 24.13
CA ALA A 19 -9.21 -17.10 23.60
C ALA A 19 -7.82 -17.43 23.04
N GLU A 20 -7.66 -17.30 21.72
CA GLU A 20 -6.40 -17.55 21.06
C GLU A 20 -5.35 -16.68 21.74
N LYS A 21 -4.36 -17.34 22.36
CA LYS A 21 -3.39 -16.67 23.21
C LYS A 21 -2.49 -15.81 22.32
N ILE A 22 -2.46 -14.50 22.57
CA ILE A 22 -1.66 -13.57 21.77
C ILE A 22 -0.17 -13.92 21.91
N ASP A 23 0.47 -14.27 20.80
CA ASP A 23 1.91 -14.52 20.74
C ASP A 23 2.68 -13.22 20.54
N LEU A 24 3.13 -12.66 21.66
CA LEU A 24 3.93 -11.43 21.68
C LEU A 24 5.32 -11.62 21.04
N ALA A 25 5.86 -12.84 21.02
CA ALA A 25 7.16 -13.09 20.38
C ALA A 25 7.03 -13.00 18.86
N LYS A 26 6.02 -13.65 18.29
CA LYS A 26 5.66 -13.51 16.87
C LYS A 26 5.29 -12.08 16.50
N GLY A 27 4.61 -11.37 17.40
CA GLY A 27 4.30 -9.95 17.22
C GLY A 27 5.55 -9.08 17.02
N ARG A 28 6.65 -9.38 17.73
CA ARG A 28 7.92 -8.64 17.59
C ARG A 28 8.61 -8.87 16.24
N GLU A 29 8.32 -9.96 15.54
CA GLU A 29 8.86 -10.24 14.21
C GLU A 29 8.19 -9.40 13.11
N HIS A 30 7.09 -8.71 13.41
CA HIS A 30 6.42 -7.84 12.46
C HIS A 30 7.37 -6.72 11.99
N TRP A 31 7.39 -6.45 10.68
CA TRP A 31 8.33 -5.54 10.02
C TRP A 31 8.40 -4.14 10.65
N ALA A 32 7.29 -3.65 11.22
CA ALA A 32 7.22 -2.33 11.86
C ALA A 32 8.05 -2.24 13.16
N PHE A 33 8.39 -3.38 13.78
CA PHE A 33 9.23 -3.45 14.98
C PHE A 33 10.66 -3.89 14.70
N GLN A 34 11.00 -4.13 13.43
CA GLN A 34 12.35 -4.47 13.01
C GLN A 34 13.15 -3.19 12.75
N PRO A 35 14.48 -3.21 13.00
CA PRO A 35 15.32 -2.07 12.67
C PRO A 35 15.31 -1.80 11.16
N VAL A 36 15.34 -0.52 10.79
CA VAL A 36 15.41 -0.10 9.38
C VAL A 36 16.82 -0.37 8.85
N ASN A 37 16.92 -1.27 7.87
CA ASN A 37 18.16 -1.55 7.16
C ASN A 37 18.19 -0.86 5.80
N ARG A 38 19.37 -0.39 5.37
CA ARG A 38 19.59 0.17 4.03
C ARG A 38 20.25 -0.88 3.14
N PRO A 39 19.49 -1.60 2.28
CA PRO A 39 20.07 -2.59 1.39
C PRO A 39 20.96 -1.92 0.33
N GLU A 40 21.95 -2.66 -0.16
CA GLU A 40 22.74 -2.24 -1.31
C GLU A 40 21.87 -2.19 -2.57
N LEU A 41 22.21 -1.28 -3.48
CA LEU A 41 21.50 -1.14 -4.74
C LEU A 41 21.83 -2.30 -5.67
N PRO A 42 20.84 -2.95 -6.30
CA PRO A 42 21.11 -4.01 -7.26
C PRO A 42 21.79 -3.44 -8.51
N ALA A 43 22.71 -4.22 -9.07
CA ALA A 43 23.27 -3.96 -10.38
C ALA A 43 22.17 -4.12 -11.45
N VAL A 44 22.15 -3.20 -12.41
CA VAL A 44 21.20 -3.14 -13.52
C VAL A 44 21.96 -2.95 -14.82
N ASN A 45 21.43 -3.42 -15.93
CA ASN A 45 22.09 -3.29 -17.23
C ASN A 45 21.92 -1.88 -17.81
N ALA A 46 20.73 -1.28 -17.66
CA ALA A 46 20.46 0.08 -18.15
C ALA A 46 20.72 1.14 -17.07
N GLU A 47 21.98 1.51 -16.88
CA GLU A 47 22.42 2.43 -15.80
C GLU A 47 21.86 3.86 -15.92
N ASP A 48 21.49 4.32 -17.11
CA ASP A 48 20.98 5.68 -17.34
C ASP A 48 19.51 5.89 -16.97
N TRP A 49 18.74 4.81 -16.79
CA TRP A 49 17.30 4.91 -16.53
C TRP A 49 16.97 5.27 -15.08
N PRO A 50 17.56 4.63 -14.05
CA PRO A 50 17.31 4.95 -12.65
C PRO A 50 17.58 6.42 -12.34
N GLN A 51 16.61 7.10 -11.72
CA GLN A 51 16.74 8.48 -11.24
C GLN A 51 17.01 8.54 -9.74
N ASN A 52 16.71 7.47 -9.01
CA ASN A 52 16.94 7.33 -7.58
C ASN A 52 17.20 5.85 -7.22
N GLY A 53 17.56 5.59 -5.96
CA GLY A 53 17.88 4.23 -5.49
C GLY A 53 16.73 3.22 -5.60
N ILE A 54 15.47 3.65 -5.52
CA ILE A 54 14.30 2.74 -5.65
C ILE A 54 14.20 2.22 -7.09
N ASP A 55 14.53 3.07 -8.07
CA ASP A 55 14.44 2.72 -9.48
C ASP A 55 15.37 1.55 -9.85
N HIS A 56 16.50 1.38 -9.15
CA HIS A 56 17.37 0.20 -9.32
C HIS A 56 16.64 -1.10 -8.99
N PHE A 57 15.88 -1.15 -7.90
CA PHE A 57 15.13 -2.35 -7.51
C PHE A 57 14.01 -2.66 -8.51
N ILE A 58 13.36 -1.63 -9.03
CA ILE A 58 12.31 -1.77 -10.05
C ILE A 58 12.92 -2.30 -11.34
N LEU A 59 13.99 -1.67 -11.82
CA LEU A 59 14.65 -2.03 -13.07
C LEU A 59 15.25 -3.44 -13.00
N ALA A 60 15.93 -3.80 -11.90
CA ALA A 60 16.44 -5.15 -11.70
C ALA A 60 15.34 -6.22 -11.80
N ARG A 61 14.13 -5.92 -11.28
CA ARG A 61 12.99 -6.83 -11.39
C ARG A 61 12.44 -6.92 -12.81
N LEU A 62 12.38 -5.80 -13.53
CA LEU A 62 11.96 -5.74 -14.94
C LEU A 62 12.92 -6.52 -15.83
N GLU A 63 14.23 -6.28 -15.70
CA GLU A 63 15.28 -6.95 -16.46
C GLU A 63 15.26 -8.47 -16.21
N LYS A 64 15.13 -8.90 -14.95
CA LYS A 64 14.96 -10.32 -14.60
C LYS A 64 13.72 -10.95 -15.25
N ALA A 65 12.68 -10.17 -15.49
CA ALA A 65 11.45 -10.60 -16.16
C ALA A 65 11.50 -10.45 -17.69
N GLY A 66 12.62 -9.97 -18.26
CA GLY A 66 12.73 -9.68 -19.69
C GLY A 66 11.86 -8.51 -20.16
N LEU A 67 11.45 -7.62 -19.24
CA LEU A 67 10.62 -6.46 -19.51
C LEU A 67 11.46 -5.19 -19.57
N GLN A 68 10.96 -4.21 -20.32
CA GLN A 68 11.55 -2.88 -20.40
C GLN A 68 10.67 -1.85 -19.69
N PRO A 69 11.25 -0.79 -19.10
CA PRO A 69 10.47 0.29 -18.52
C PRO A 69 9.55 0.95 -19.54
N ALA A 70 8.39 1.40 -19.07
CA ALA A 70 7.48 2.18 -19.90
C ALA A 70 8.09 3.54 -20.27
N PRO A 71 7.82 4.06 -21.48
CA PRO A 71 8.29 5.39 -21.87
C PRO A 71 7.68 6.47 -20.97
N LYS A 72 8.40 7.59 -20.84
CA LYS A 72 7.94 8.74 -20.07
C LYS A 72 6.59 9.24 -20.61
N ALA A 73 5.66 9.51 -19.70
CA ALA A 73 4.36 10.04 -20.07
C ALA A 73 4.49 11.42 -20.75
N THR A 74 3.66 11.68 -21.76
CA THR A 74 3.57 13.01 -22.38
C THR A 74 3.14 14.05 -21.33
N PRO A 75 3.54 15.33 -21.47
CA PRO A 75 3.18 16.37 -20.50
C PRO A 75 1.68 16.45 -20.21
N ARG A 76 0.85 16.28 -21.25
CA ARG A 76 -0.62 16.23 -21.15
C ARG A 76 -1.10 15.05 -20.31
N ASN A 77 -0.57 13.84 -20.56
CA ASN A 77 -0.96 12.65 -19.81
C ASN A 77 -0.50 12.72 -18.36
N LEU A 78 0.72 13.22 -18.12
CA LEU A 78 1.25 13.41 -16.77
C LEU A 78 0.39 14.39 -15.96
N ARG A 79 0.02 15.53 -16.55
CA ARG A 79 -0.87 16.50 -15.89
C ARG A 79 -2.22 15.90 -15.54
N ARG A 80 -2.85 15.22 -16.50
CA ARG A 80 -4.13 14.55 -16.27
C ARG A 80 -4.02 13.55 -15.10
N ARG A 81 -2.95 12.75 -15.06
CA ARG A 81 -2.69 11.81 -13.96
C ARG A 81 -2.51 12.52 -12.62
N ILE A 82 -1.76 13.61 -12.56
CA ILE A 82 -1.54 14.39 -11.33
C ILE A 82 -2.86 14.91 -10.77
N HIS A 83 -3.69 15.56 -11.58
CA HIS A 83 -5.00 16.07 -11.14
C HIS A 83 -5.93 14.95 -10.65
N TYR A 84 -6.06 13.87 -11.44
CA TYR A 84 -6.85 12.71 -11.04
C TYR A 84 -6.22 11.88 -9.92
N ALA A 85 -4.97 12.08 -9.53
CA ALA A 85 -4.35 11.41 -8.39
C ALA A 85 -4.51 12.23 -7.11
N LEU A 86 -4.44 13.56 -7.20
CA LEU A 86 -4.45 14.46 -6.05
C LEU A 86 -5.85 14.94 -5.68
N THR A 87 -6.65 15.39 -6.66
CA THR A 87 -7.97 16.03 -6.38
C THR A 87 -9.15 15.23 -6.93
N GLY A 88 -8.93 14.39 -7.95
CA GLY A 88 -9.99 13.57 -8.56
C GLY A 88 -10.77 14.30 -9.65
N LEU A 89 -10.38 15.54 -9.92
CA LEU A 89 -10.96 16.40 -10.92
C LEU A 89 -10.08 16.43 -12.19
N PRO A 90 -10.62 16.80 -13.35
CA PRO A 90 -9.81 17.03 -14.55
C PRO A 90 -8.94 18.30 -14.43
N PRO A 91 -7.90 18.44 -15.26
CA PRO A 91 -7.07 19.65 -15.28
C PRO A 91 -7.81 20.87 -15.84
N SER A 92 -7.67 22.01 -15.17
CA SER A 92 -8.23 23.31 -15.57
C SER A 92 -7.18 24.16 -16.28
N GLY A 93 -6.94 23.93 -17.57
CA GLY A 93 -6.23 24.84 -18.51
C GLY A 93 -4.75 25.18 -18.25
N GLU A 94 -4.24 25.13 -17.00
CA GLU A 94 -2.90 25.61 -16.66
C GLU A 94 -1.81 24.69 -17.23
N ASN A 95 -0.78 25.31 -17.81
CA ASN A 95 0.42 24.68 -18.35
C ASN A 95 1.60 24.82 -17.37
N ASP A 96 1.38 24.38 -16.13
CA ASP A 96 2.41 24.44 -15.09
C ASP A 96 3.45 23.31 -15.21
N ASN A 97 4.65 23.57 -14.68
CA ASN A 97 5.64 22.53 -14.39
C ASN A 97 5.02 21.50 -13.41
N PRO A 98 5.26 20.18 -13.58
CA PRO A 98 4.76 19.16 -12.66
C PRO A 98 4.95 19.46 -11.17
N ASN A 99 6.12 19.97 -10.76
CA ASN A 99 6.41 20.21 -9.35
C ASN A 99 5.57 21.36 -8.78
N SER A 100 5.48 22.49 -9.51
CA SER A 100 4.66 23.62 -9.06
C SER A 100 3.17 23.25 -9.04
N LEU A 101 2.73 22.47 -10.03
CA LEU A 101 1.36 21.98 -10.09
C LEU A 101 1.03 21.09 -8.88
N ILE A 102 1.91 20.17 -8.51
CA ILE A 102 1.71 19.32 -7.33
C ILE A 102 1.58 20.19 -6.07
N THR A 103 2.50 21.14 -5.86
CA THR A 103 2.44 22.05 -4.71
C THR A 103 1.12 22.84 -4.66
N LYS A 104 0.66 23.38 -5.80
CA LYS A 104 -0.64 24.07 -5.89
C LYS A 104 -1.81 23.16 -5.51
N LEU A 105 -1.86 21.94 -6.06
CA LEU A 105 -2.97 21.01 -5.85
C LEU A 105 -3.03 20.48 -4.41
N LEU A 106 -1.88 20.26 -3.76
CA LEU A 106 -1.82 19.87 -2.35
C LEU A 106 -2.40 20.94 -1.42
N ALA A 107 -2.39 22.21 -1.84
CA ALA A 107 -2.93 23.32 -1.07
C ALA A 107 -4.44 23.56 -1.27
N THR A 108 -5.10 22.84 -2.19
CA THR A 108 -6.53 23.08 -2.45
C THR A 108 -7.43 22.25 -1.51
N PRO A 109 -8.66 22.72 -1.20
CA PRO A 109 -9.62 21.96 -0.40
C PRO A 109 -9.93 20.57 -0.98
N GLN A 110 -9.98 20.46 -2.32
CA GLN A 110 -10.33 19.22 -3.02
C GLN A 110 -9.33 18.09 -2.77
N TYR A 111 -8.06 18.40 -2.50
CA TYR A 111 -7.09 17.39 -2.06
C TYR A 111 -7.52 16.77 -0.72
N GLY A 112 -7.88 17.61 0.26
CA GLY A 112 -8.40 17.15 1.55
C GLY A 112 -9.68 16.34 1.41
N GLU A 113 -10.66 16.84 0.66
CA GLU A 113 -11.95 16.16 0.41
C GLU A 113 -11.76 14.75 -0.18
N ARG A 114 -10.75 14.55 -1.04
CA ARG A 114 -10.45 13.24 -1.62
C ARG A 114 -9.81 12.28 -0.61
N TRP A 115 -8.87 12.75 0.20
CA TRP A 115 -8.00 11.91 1.02
C TRP A 115 -8.45 11.77 2.48
N ALA A 116 -9.40 12.56 2.96
CA ALA A 116 -9.92 12.51 4.33
C ALA A 116 -10.88 11.34 4.62
N ARG A 117 -10.69 10.18 3.97
CA ARG A 117 -11.48 8.97 4.22
C ARG A 117 -10.94 8.16 5.39
#